data_AF-A0A7J4S4G5-F1
#
_entry.id   AF-A0A7J4S4G5-F1
#
_cell.length_a   1.000
_cell.length_b   1.000
_cell.length_c   1.000
_cell.angle_alpha   90.00
_cell.angle_beta   90.00
_cell.angle_gamma   90.00
#
_symmetry.space_group_name_H-M   'P 1'
#
loop_
_entity.id
_entity.type
_entity.pdbx_description
1 polymer ?
#
loop_
_entity_poly.entity_id
_entity_poly.type
_entity_poly.pdbx_seq_one_letter_code
_entity_poly.pdbx_strand_id
1 'polypeptide(L)'
;MNALMESSTASTVSKRVTDSWRELGRMHASQVLVVLGSAIAVFAGIVVYLARAVSEGSPAVVSFGALWLFVFGLLGLLGYVVSRASLRNGAIVSGVAGLALLLLAGDVAGLLTGIVVLLGAAWAFVRSL
;
A
#
# COMPACT_ATOMS: atom_id res chain seq x y z
N MET A 1 -1.07 16.42 35.72
CA MET A 1 -2.09 16.43 34.63
C MET A 1 -1.60 15.78 33.33
N ASN A 2 -0.30 15.80 32.97
CA ASN A 2 0.19 15.16 31.72
C ASN A 2 0.06 13.63 31.66
N ALA A 3 0.37 12.90 32.74
CA ALA A 3 0.39 11.43 32.72
C ALA A 3 -1.00 10.79 32.46
N LEU A 4 -2.09 11.42 32.91
CA LEU A 4 -3.45 10.94 32.65
C LEU A 4 -3.84 11.14 31.18
N MET A 5 -3.35 12.21 30.55
CA MET A 5 -3.63 12.53 29.15
C MET A 5 -2.88 11.60 28.19
N GLU A 6 -1.64 11.22 28.52
CA GLU A 6 -0.85 10.20 27.79
C GLU A 6 -1.45 8.79 27.90
N SER A 7 -2.00 8.42 29.07
CA SER A 7 -2.66 7.12 29.24
C SER A 7 -3.95 7.00 28.40
N SER A 8 -4.68 8.12 28.24
CA SER A 8 -5.93 8.15 27.46
C SER A 8 -5.63 8.06 25.96
N THR A 9 -4.58 8.74 25.47
CA THR A 9 -4.16 8.65 24.07
C THR A 9 -3.61 7.27 23.73
N ALA A 10 -2.76 6.67 24.59
CA ALA A 10 -2.25 5.31 24.39
C ALA A 10 -3.38 4.27 24.33
N SER A 11 -4.38 4.36 25.23
CA SER A 11 -5.55 3.45 25.20
C SER A 11 -6.42 3.64 23.95
N THR A 12 -6.53 4.87 23.46
CA THR A 12 -7.31 5.20 22.26
C THR A 12 -6.61 4.71 20.99
N VAL A 13 -5.28 4.86 20.90
CA VAL A 13 -4.49 4.32 19.79
C VAL A 13 -4.53 2.79 19.80
N SER A 14 -4.36 2.17 20.96
CA SER A 14 -4.41 0.71 21.10
C SER A 14 -5.75 0.12 20.66
N LYS A 15 -6.88 0.75 21.05
CA LYS A 15 -8.21 0.37 20.55
C LYS A 15 -8.31 0.51 19.03
N ARG A 16 -7.86 1.64 18.48
CA ARG A 16 -7.92 1.92 17.04
C ARG A 16 -7.10 0.91 16.22
N VAL A 17 -5.92 0.54 16.74
CA VAL A 17 -5.06 -0.49 16.15
C VAL A 17 -5.75 -1.85 16.23
N THR A 18 -6.26 -2.24 17.40
CA THR A 18 -6.95 -3.53 17.61
C THR A 18 -8.19 -3.68 16.72
N ASP A 19 -8.99 -2.62 16.59
CA ASP A 19 -10.15 -2.59 15.72
C ASP A 19 -9.75 -2.69 14.24
N SER A 20 -8.68 -1.99 13.83
CA SER A 20 -8.09 -2.16 12.49
C SER A 20 -7.62 -3.59 12.23
N TRP A 21 -6.94 -4.22 13.18
CA TRP A 21 -6.53 -5.63 13.06
C TRP A 21 -7.72 -6.58 12.94
N ARG A 22 -8.82 -6.28 13.65
CA ARG A 22 -10.06 -7.06 13.60
C ARG A 22 -10.82 -6.85 12.28
N GLU A 23 -10.80 -5.64 11.73
CA GLU A 23 -11.31 -5.33 10.39
C GLU A 23 -10.49 -6.02 9.30
N LEU A 24 -9.16 -6.03 9.43
CA LEU A 24 -8.25 -6.80 8.57
C LEU A 24 -8.54 -8.31 8.63
N GLY A 25 -8.86 -8.85 9.80
CA GLY A 25 -9.27 -10.24 9.95
C GLY A 25 -10.63 -10.58 9.31
N ARG A 26 -11.48 -9.59 9.05
CA ARG A 26 -12.73 -9.72 8.29
C ARG A 26 -12.57 -9.38 6.81
N MET A 27 -11.41 -8.88 6.41
CA MET A 27 -11.14 -8.42 5.06
C MET A 27 -10.95 -9.62 4.15
N HIS A 28 -11.54 -9.57 2.95
CA HIS A 28 -11.41 -10.67 2.02
C HIS A 28 -9.94 -10.84 1.60
N ALA A 29 -9.44 -12.08 1.63
CA ALA A 29 -8.03 -12.41 1.35
C ALA A 29 -7.48 -11.76 0.06
N SER A 30 -8.33 -11.60 -0.96
CA SER A 30 -7.97 -10.90 -2.21
C SER A 30 -7.66 -9.41 -2.02
N GLN A 31 -8.42 -8.72 -1.16
CA GLN A 31 -8.19 -7.30 -0.83
C GLN A 31 -7.00 -7.14 0.12
N VAL A 32 -6.75 -8.12 0.99
CA VAL A 32 -5.56 -8.12 1.87
C VAL A 32 -4.29 -8.12 1.04
N LEU A 33 -4.21 -8.92 -0.03
CA LEU A 33 -3.05 -8.94 -0.93
C LEU A 33 -2.83 -7.58 -1.61
N VAL A 34 -3.89 -6.95 -2.13
CA VAL A 34 -3.80 -5.62 -2.75
C VAL A 34 -3.29 -4.59 -1.75
N VAL A 35 -3.92 -4.50 -0.57
CA VAL A 35 -3.55 -3.51 0.44
C VAL A 35 -2.14 -3.74 0.96
N LEU A 36 -1.76 -5.00 1.23
CA LEU A 36 -0.43 -5.34 1.72
C LEU A 36 0.65 -4.99 0.69
N GLY A 37 0.48 -5.42 -0.56
CA GLY A 37 1.44 -5.12 -1.63
C GLY A 37 1.58 -3.62 -1.88
N SER A 38 0.44 -2.90 -1.92
CA SER A 38 0.42 -1.45 -2.08
C SER A 38 1.04 -0.69 -0.91
N ALA A 39 0.76 -1.10 0.33
CA ALA A 39 1.33 -0.47 1.52
C ALA A 39 2.85 -0.67 1.59
N ILE A 40 3.33 -1.89 1.27
CA ILE A 40 4.76 -2.17 1.18
C ILE A 40 5.41 -1.33 0.09
N ALA A 41 4.76 -1.16 -1.08
CA ALA A 41 5.28 -0.32 -2.15
C ALA A 41 5.44 1.14 -1.71
N VAL A 42 4.42 1.71 -1.06
CA VAL A 42 4.49 3.07 -0.50
C VAL A 42 5.63 3.20 0.49
N PHE A 43 5.74 2.25 1.43
CA PHE A 43 6.77 2.28 2.45
C PHE A 43 8.18 2.14 1.86
N ALA A 44 8.36 1.22 0.92
CA ALA A 44 9.63 1.04 0.21
C ALA A 44 10.01 2.32 -0.57
N GLY A 45 9.05 2.96 -1.25
CA GLY A 45 9.28 4.25 -1.92
C GLY A 45 9.78 5.33 -0.96
N ILE A 46 9.17 5.45 0.22
CA ILE A 46 9.58 6.42 1.25
C ILE A 46 10.98 6.09 1.79
N VAL A 47 11.25 4.83 2.12
CA VAL A 47 12.55 4.40 2.68
C VAL A 47 13.67 4.62 1.67
N VAL A 48 13.47 4.24 0.40
CA VAL A 48 14.46 4.45 -0.67
C VAL A 48 14.71 5.94 -0.88
N TYR A 49 13.65 6.75 -0.91
CA TYR A 49 13.77 8.21 -1.00
C TYR A 49 14.59 8.79 0.16
N LEU A 50 14.28 8.41 1.39
CA LEU A 50 14.96 8.94 2.57
C LEU A 50 16.42 8.48 2.65
N ALA A 51 16.70 7.21 2.34
CA ALA A 51 18.06 6.68 2.31
C ALA A 51 18.93 7.44 1.30
N ARG A 52 18.38 7.73 0.11
CA ARG A 52 19.04 8.53 -0.94
C ARG A 52 19.28 9.97 -0.51
N ALA A 53 18.27 10.61 0.09
CA ALA A 53 18.40 11.97 0.59
C ALA A 53 19.51 12.09 1.65
N VAL A 54 19.67 11.08 2.50
CA VAL A 54 20.75 11.03 3.51
C VAL A 54 22.11 10.75 2.88
N SER A 55 22.20 9.83 1.92
CA SER A 55 23.48 9.45 1.31
C SER A 55 24.03 10.49 0.32
N GLU A 56 23.15 11.16 -0.42
CA GLU A 56 23.53 12.08 -1.50
C GLU A 56 23.51 13.56 -1.03
N GLY A 57 23.07 13.82 0.20
CA GLY A 57 23.06 15.16 0.81
C GLY A 57 22.08 16.16 0.16
N SER A 58 21.30 15.73 -0.83
CA SER A 58 20.30 16.54 -1.50
C SER A 58 19.02 15.74 -1.77
N PRO A 59 17.86 16.19 -1.27
CA PRO A 59 16.57 15.57 -1.53
C PRO A 59 16.08 15.73 -2.99
N ALA A 60 16.85 16.45 -3.84
CA ALA A 60 16.46 16.81 -5.19
C ALA A 60 16.61 15.67 -6.21
N VAL A 61 17.40 14.63 -5.91
CA VAL A 61 17.53 13.45 -6.78
C VAL A 61 16.43 12.45 -6.40
N VAL A 62 15.20 12.75 -6.80
CA VAL A 62 14.11 11.78 -6.71
C VAL A 62 14.43 10.64 -7.67
N SER A 63 14.86 9.50 -7.14
CA SER A 63 14.95 8.27 -7.92
C SER A 63 13.58 7.98 -8.53
N PHE A 64 13.50 7.94 -9.86
CA PHE A 64 12.26 7.62 -10.58
C PHE A 64 11.62 6.32 -10.04
N GLY A 65 12.41 5.32 -9.67
CA GLY A 65 11.91 4.08 -9.06
C GLY A 65 11.18 4.32 -7.74
N ALA A 66 11.74 5.13 -6.84
CA ALA A 66 11.10 5.47 -5.55
C ALA A 66 9.79 6.24 -5.75
N LEU A 67 9.77 7.15 -6.73
CA LEU A 67 8.56 7.89 -7.09
C LEU A 67 7.46 6.95 -7.61
N TRP A 68 7.81 6.02 -8.51
CA TRP A 68 6.85 5.07 -9.06
C TRP A 68 6.32 4.10 -8.01
N LEU A 69 7.18 3.62 -7.10
CA LEU A 69 6.76 2.80 -5.95
C LEU A 69 5.71 3.53 -5.11
N PHE A 70 5.96 4.80 -4.81
CA PHE A 70 5.03 5.60 -4.02
C PHE A 70 3.71 5.83 -4.75
N VAL A 71 3.75 6.32 -6.00
CA VAL A 71 2.56 6.69 -6.77
C VAL A 71 1.68 5.46 -7.06
N PHE A 72 2.27 4.37 -7.54
CA PHE A 72 1.48 3.17 -7.87
C PHE A 72 1.11 2.36 -6.64
N GLY A 73 1.92 2.41 -5.57
CA GLY A 73 1.49 1.95 -4.25
C GLY A 73 0.20 2.66 -3.82
N LEU A 74 0.16 3.99 -3.88
CA LEU A 74 -1.04 4.77 -3.58
C LEU A 74 -2.23 4.41 -4.48
N LEU A 75 -1.98 4.21 -5.78
CA LEU A 75 -3.01 3.85 -6.74
C LEU A 75 -3.64 2.49 -6.43
N GLY A 76 -2.86 1.50 -5.98
CA GLY A 76 -3.40 0.21 -5.56
C GLY A 76 -4.21 0.30 -4.26
N LEU A 77 -3.82 1.18 -3.32
CA LEU A 77 -4.64 1.53 -2.15
C LEU A 77 -5.97 2.19 -2.56
N LEU A 78 -5.96 3.07 -3.57
CA LEU A 78 -7.20 3.62 -4.14
C LEU A 78 -8.07 2.54 -4.78
N GLY A 79 -7.46 1.55 -5.43
CA GLY A 79 -8.17 0.38 -5.93
C GLY A 79 -8.95 -0.37 -4.83
N TYR A 80 -8.38 -0.47 -3.62
CA TYR A 80 -9.12 -0.98 -2.46
C TYR A 80 -10.30 -0.07 -2.07
N VAL A 81 -10.12 1.26 -2.03
CA VAL A 81 -11.23 2.18 -1.72
C VAL A 81 -12.37 2.03 -2.73
N VAL A 82 -12.05 1.98 -4.03
CA VAL A 82 -13.01 1.76 -5.11
C VAL A 82 -13.72 0.40 -4.98
N SER A 83 -13.01 -0.62 -4.48
CA SER A 83 -13.58 -1.96 -4.30
C SER A 83 -14.74 -2.02 -3.30
N ARG A 84 -14.90 -1.01 -2.43
CA ARG A 84 -16.07 -0.89 -1.54
C ARG A 84 -17.37 -0.59 -2.29
N ALA A 85 -17.28 0.10 -3.42
CA ALA A 85 -18.42 0.41 -4.27
C ALA A 85 -18.63 -0.64 -5.38
N SER A 86 -17.54 -1.14 -5.97
CA SER A 86 -17.57 -2.20 -6.97
C SER A 86 -16.28 -3.00 -6.94
N LEU A 87 -16.37 -4.28 -6.58
CA LEU A 87 -15.22 -5.20 -6.54
C LEU A 87 -14.50 -5.27 -7.89
N ARG A 88 -15.24 -5.27 -9.00
CA ARG A 88 -14.67 -5.32 -10.35
C ARG A 88 -13.86 -4.07 -10.68
N ASN A 89 -14.41 -2.89 -10.40
CA ASN A 89 -13.72 -1.63 -10.67
C ASN A 89 -12.47 -1.48 -9.79
N GLY A 90 -12.58 -1.86 -8.51
CA GLY A 90 -11.43 -1.86 -7.61
C GLY A 90 -10.34 -2.82 -8.04
N ALA A 91 -10.70 -4.00 -8.53
CA ALA A 91 -9.77 -4.98 -9.09
C ALA A 91 -9.07 -4.45 -10.35
N ILE A 92 -9.77 -3.75 -11.24
CA ILE A 92 -9.17 -3.14 -12.44
C ILE A 92 -8.15 -2.07 -12.04
N VAL A 93 -8.52 -1.14 -11.16
CA VAL A 93 -7.61 -0.07 -10.69
C VAL A 93 -6.38 -0.66 -10.00
N SER A 94 -6.58 -1.66 -9.14
CA SER A 94 -5.49 -2.37 -8.47
C SER A 94 -4.60 -3.13 -9.45
N GLY A 95 -5.20 -3.75 -10.48
CA GLY A 95 -4.47 -4.47 -11.52
C GLY A 95 -3.59 -3.55 -12.36
N VAL A 96 -4.10 -2.37 -12.72
CA VAL A 96 -3.31 -1.33 -13.41
C VAL A 96 -2.15 -0.87 -12.52
N ALA A 97 -2.39 -0.63 -11.24
CA ALA A 97 -1.34 -0.27 -10.29
C ALA A 97 -0.26 -1.37 -10.16
N GLY A 98 -0.67 -2.64 -10.06
CA GLY A 98 0.26 -3.77 -10.00
C GLY A 98 1.11 -3.91 -11.27
N LEU A 99 0.50 -3.79 -12.46
CA LEU A 99 1.24 -3.80 -13.73
C LEU A 99 2.23 -2.64 -13.82
N ALA A 100 1.82 -1.45 -13.39
CA ALA A 100 2.67 -0.28 -13.39
C ALA A 100 3.86 -0.44 -12.44
N LEU A 101 3.67 -1.03 -11.26
CA LEU A 101 4.77 -1.39 -10.35
C LEU A 101 5.76 -2.36 -11.00
N LEU A 102 5.28 -3.36 -11.76
CA LEU A 102 6.16 -4.30 -12.46
C LEU A 102 6.98 -3.64 -13.57
N LEU A 103 6.36 -2.74 -14.33
CA LEU A 103 6.95 -2.21 -15.56
C LEU A 103 7.77 -0.94 -15.35
N LEU A 104 7.41 -0.11 -14.36
CA LEU A 104 7.94 1.26 -14.23
C LEU A 104 8.82 1.47 -13.00
N ALA A 105 8.62 0.73 -11.91
CA ALA A 105 9.44 0.91 -10.71
C ALA A 105 10.88 0.39 -10.91
N GLY A 106 11.08 -0.57 -11.83
CA GLY A 106 12.39 -0.97 -12.34
C GLY A 106 13.33 -1.65 -11.35
N ASP A 107 12.88 -1.91 -10.11
CA ASP A 107 13.67 -2.50 -9.04
C ASP A 107 12.95 -3.69 -8.40
N VAL A 108 13.69 -4.50 -7.64
CA VAL A 108 13.20 -5.72 -6.98
C VAL A 108 11.98 -5.44 -6.09
N ALA A 109 11.98 -4.31 -5.37
CA ALA A 109 10.84 -3.90 -4.54
C ALA A 109 9.56 -3.71 -5.38
N GLY A 110 9.68 -3.11 -6.57
CA GLY A 110 8.56 -2.91 -7.49
C GLY A 110 8.05 -4.20 -8.10
N LEU A 111 8.97 -5.10 -8.42
CA LEU A 111 8.65 -6.46 -8.88
C LEU A 111 7.85 -7.24 -7.84
N LEU A 112 8.36 -7.33 -6.60
CA LEU A 112 7.72 -8.10 -5.54
C LEU A 112 6.36 -7.52 -5.16
N THR A 113 6.29 -6.21 -4.95
CA THR A 113 5.03 -5.55 -4.59
C THR A 113 4.02 -5.59 -5.74
N GLY A 114 4.48 -5.39 -6.98
CA GLY A 114 3.65 -5.49 -8.18
C GLY A 114 3.03 -6.87 -8.34
N ILE A 115 3.79 -7.97 -8.16
CA ILE A 115 3.26 -9.34 -8.22
C ILE A 115 2.15 -9.53 -7.17
N VAL A 116 2.41 -9.13 -5.93
CA VAL A 116 1.45 -9.28 -4.83
C VAL A 116 0.15 -8.53 -5.12
N VAL A 117 0.26 -7.27 -5.57
CA VAL A 117 -0.90 -6.45 -5.94
C VAL A 117 -1.65 -7.07 -7.12
N LEU A 118 -0.95 -7.57 -8.15
CA LEU A 118 -1.56 -8.20 -9.32
C LEU A 118 -2.30 -9.49 -8.98
N LEU A 119 -1.72 -10.34 -8.13
CA LEU A 119 -2.39 -11.57 -7.68
C LEU A 119 -3.66 -11.25 -6.89
N GLY A 120 -3.59 -10.25 -6.00
CA GLY A 120 -4.77 -9.77 -5.27
C GLY A 120 -5.85 -9.21 -6.20
N ALA A 121 -5.45 -8.41 -7.18
CA ALA A 121 -6.35 -7.82 -8.18
C ALA A 121 -6.98 -8.89 -9.08
N ALA A 122 -6.20 -9.85 -9.60
CA ALA A 122 -6.70 -10.93 -10.44
C ALA A 122 -7.72 -11.80 -9.68
N TRP A 123 -7.44 -12.14 -8.42
CA TRP A 123 -8.38 -12.88 -7.58
C TRP A 123 -9.68 -12.07 -7.36
N ALA A 124 -9.56 -10.80 -6.98
CA ALA A 124 -10.72 -9.93 -6.79
C ALA A 124 -11.55 -9.81 -8.07
N PHE A 125 -10.90 -9.76 -9.23
CA PHE A 125 -11.56 -9.70 -10.54
C PHE A 125 -12.32 -10.99 -10.86
N VAL A 126 -11.67 -12.15 -10.74
CA VAL A 126 -12.30 -13.47 -10.99
C VAL A 126 -13.55 -13.65 -10.15
N ARG A 127 -13.53 -13.19 -8.90
CA ARG A 127 -14.68 -13.27 -8.01
C ARG A 127 -15.81 -12.30 -8.34
N SER A 128 -15.52 -11.25 -9.10
CA SER A 128 -16.49 -10.25 -9.51
C SER A 128 -17.22 -10.60 -10.82
N LEU A 129 -16.82 -11.71 -11.48
CA LEU A 129 -17.48 -12.30 -12.64
C LEU A 129 -18.66 -13.16 -12.20
#